data_AF-A0A2V8JGJ4-F1
#
_entry.id   AF-A0A2V8JGJ4-F1
#
_cell.length_a   1.000
_cell.length_b   1.000
_cell.length_c   1.000
_cell.angle_alpha   90.00
_cell.angle_beta   90.00
_cell.angle_gamma   90.00
#
_symmetry.space_group_name_H-M   'P 1'
#
loop_
_entity.id
_entity.type
_entity.pdbx_description
1 polymer ?
#
loop_
_entity_poly.entity_id
_entity_poly.type
_entity_poly.pdbx_seq_one_letter_code
_entity_poly.pdbx_strand_id
1 'polypeptide(L)' 'MLSTGNKNWQFGIYKTVCCGYEIVLIVGGEFPNCPNHKAPTEWKLVAEIESGEAKKSDSEPAA' A
#
# COMPACT_ATOMS: atom_id res chain seq x y z
N MET A 1 10.42 -11.72 -1.31
CA MET A 1 8.96 -11.90 -1.52
C MET A 1 8.26 -11.45 -0.25
N LEU A 2 7.20 -10.66 -0.35
CA LEU A 2 6.45 -10.16 0.83
C LEU A 2 5.34 -11.17 1.10
N SER A 3 5.37 -11.86 2.24
CA SER A 3 4.37 -12.89 2.56
C SER A 3 3.47 -12.43 3.70
N THR A 4 2.29 -13.04 3.82
CA THR A 4 1.42 -12.82 4.99
C THR A 4 2.20 -12.90 6.31
N GLY A 5 1.95 -11.94 7.20
CA GLY A 5 2.61 -11.80 8.50
C GLY A 5 3.92 -11.00 8.47
N ASN A 6 4.45 -10.65 7.30
CA ASN A 6 5.59 -9.74 7.23
C ASN A 6 5.15 -8.30 7.50
N LYS A 7 6.05 -7.51 8.08
CA LYS A 7 5.86 -6.06 8.19
C LYS A 7 6.22 -5.37 6.89
N ASN A 8 5.44 -4.36 6.58
CA ASN A 8 5.65 -3.49 5.45
C ASN A 8 6.45 -2.26 5.86
N TRP A 9 7.46 -1.88 5.08
CA TRP A 9 8.32 -0.73 5.39
C TRP A 9 8.06 0.48 4.48
N GLN A 10 7.15 0.39 3.52
CA GLN A 10 6.88 1.45 2.55
C GLN A 10 5.38 1.68 2.39
N PHE A 11 4.94 2.91 2.18
CA PHE A 11 3.53 3.15 1.88
C PHE A 11 3.24 2.83 0.42
N GLY A 12 2.24 1.99 0.15
CA GLY A 12 1.97 1.59 -1.22
C GLY A 12 0.77 0.69 -1.41
N ILE A 13 0.51 0.39 -2.68
CA ILE A 13 -0.51 -0.56 -3.13
C ILE A 13 0.16 -1.91 -3.38
N TYR A 14 -0.38 -2.95 -2.77
CA TYR A 14 0.12 -4.32 -2.88
C TYR A 14 -0.97 -5.22 -3.44
N LYS A 15 -0.57 -6.19 -4.25
CA LYS A 15 -1.46 -7.14 -4.91
C LYS A 15 -1.12 -8.58 -4.54
N THR A 16 -2.13 -9.39 -4.26
CA THR A 16 -1.93 -10.82 -4.00
C THR A 16 -1.51 -11.55 -5.27
N VAL A 17 -0.55 -12.48 -5.14
CA VAL A 17 -0.13 -13.33 -6.26
C VAL A 17 -1.20 -14.37 -6.61
N CYS A 18 -1.93 -14.86 -5.60
CA CYS A 18 -2.91 -15.94 -5.80
C CYS A 18 -4.11 -15.55 -6.68
N CYS A 19 -4.64 -14.34 -6.53
CA CYS A 19 -5.89 -13.93 -7.19
C CYS A 19 -5.94 -12.46 -7.60
N GLY A 20 -4.84 -11.73 -7.42
CA GLY A 20 -4.74 -10.35 -7.85
C GLY A 20 -5.55 -9.35 -7.02
N TYR A 21 -5.85 -9.65 -5.75
CA TYR A 21 -6.54 -8.71 -4.87
C TYR A 21 -5.61 -7.59 -4.42
N GLU A 22 -6.05 -6.34 -4.48
CA GLU A 22 -5.23 -5.16 -4.19
C GLU A 22 -5.59 -4.56 -2.82
N ILE A 23 -4.57 -4.19 -2.03
CA ILE A 23 -4.71 -3.48 -0.77
C ILE A 23 -3.76 -2.28 -0.73
N VAL A 24 -4.16 -1.24 0.00
CA VAL A 24 -3.25 -0.18 0.40
C VAL A 24 -2.68 -0.54 1.77
N LEU A 25 -1.37 -0.51 1.92
CA LEU A 25 -0.70 -0.85 3.17
C LEU A 25 0.24 0.27 3.61
N ILE A 26 0.04 0.72 4.85
CA ILE A 26 0.87 1.76 5.49
C ILE A 26 2.22 1.21 5.94
N VAL A 27 3.17 2.11 6.17
CA VAL A 27 4.45 1.79 6.81
C VAL A 27 4.18 1.22 8.20
N GLY A 28 4.84 0.10 8.51
CA GLY A 28 4.65 -0.67 9.73
C GLY A 28 3.47 -1.65 9.71
N GLY A 29 2.59 -1.58 8.71
CA GLY A 29 1.45 -2.49 8.56
C GLY A 29 1.89 -3.92 8.28
N GLU A 30 1.13 -4.91 8.76
CA GLU A 30 1.41 -6.32 8.50
C GLU A 30 0.62 -6.81 7.29
N PHE A 31 1.25 -7.63 6.44
CA PHE A 31 0.58 -8.23 5.30
C PHE A 31 -0.49 -9.22 5.76
N PRO A 32 -1.78 -9.01 5.43
CA PRO A 32 -2.83 -9.92 5.84
C PRO A 32 -2.83 -11.22 5.00
N ASN A 33 -3.67 -12.17 5.39
CA ASN A 33 -4.06 -13.28 4.51
C ASN A 33 -4.79 -12.72 3.29
N CYS A 34 -4.83 -13.49 2.19
CA CYS A 34 -5.63 -13.13 1.04
C CYS A 34 -7.10 -12.92 1.47
N PRO A 35 -7.73 -11.75 1.24
CA PRO A 35 -9.10 -11.50 1.68
C PRO A 35 -10.13 -12.42 1.04
N ASN A 36 -9.87 -12.81 -0.22
CA ASN A 36 -10.75 -13.69 -0.99
C ASN A 36 -10.64 -15.16 -0.54
N HIS A 37 -9.41 -15.66 -0.39
CA HIS A 37 -9.15 -17.08 -0.08
C HIS A 37 -8.98 -17.37 1.42
N LYS A 38 -8.85 -16.32 2.25
CA LYS A 38 -8.57 -16.39 3.69
C LYS A 38 -7.37 -17.28 4.04
N ALA A 39 -6.38 -17.32 3.14
CA ALA A 39 -5.21 -18.16 3.22
C ALA A 39 -3.92 -17.32 3.12
N PRO A 40 -2.78 -17.81 3.65
CA PRO A 40 -1.49 -17.14 3.50
C PRO A 40 -1.16 -16.98 2.03
N THR A 41 -0.67 -15.81 1.67
CA THR A 41 -0.34 -15.47 0.29
C THR A 41 0.89 -14.60 0.20
N GLU A 42 1.39 -14.45 -1.01
CA GLU A 42 2.44 -13.51 -1.35
C GLU A 42 1.83 -12.23 -1.91
N TRP A 43 2.46 -11.12 -1.57
CA TRP A 43 2.10 -9.77 -1.94
C TRP A 43 3.20 -9.19 -2.83
N LYS A 44 2.77 -8.52 -3.89
CA LYS A 44 3.64 -7.81 -4.82
C LYS A 44 3.32 -6.33 -4.75
N LEU A 45 4.35 -5.50 -4.56
CA LEU A 45 4.19 -4.05 -4.67
C LEU A 45 3.79 -3.70 -6.12
N VAL A 46 2.69 -2.97 -6.26
CA VAL A 46 2.16 -2.47 -7.54
C VAL A 46 2.55 -1.02 -7.74
N ALA A 47 2.35 -0.20 -6.71
CA ALA A 47 2.68 1.22 -6.74
C ALA A 47 3.15 1.65 -5.36
N GLU A 48 4.31 2.31 -5.31
CA GLU A 48 4.73 3.05 -4.14
C GLU A 48 3.98 4.38 -4.11
N ILE A 49 3.39 4.71 -2.97
CA ILE A 49 2.73 6.00 -2.78
C ILE A 49 3.71 6.85 -1.99
N GLU A 50 4.39 7.75 -2.70
CA GLU A 50 5.18 8.77 -2.05
C GLU A 50 4.23 9.67 -1.25
N SER A 51 4.59 9.94 0.00
CA SER A 51 3.89 10.93 0.81
C SER A 51 4.19 12.29 0.21
N GLY A 52 3.42 12.67 -0.81
CA GLY A 52 3.50 14.00 -1.39
C GLY A 52 3.33 15.00 -0.27
N GLU A 53 4.34 15.83 -0.06
CA GLU A 53 4.18 17.06 0.70
C GLU A 53 2.91 17.72 0.19
N ALA A 54 1.96 17.99 1.09
CA ALA A 54 0.83 18.82 0.76
C ALA A 54 1.43 20.15 0.26
N LYS A 55 1.54 20.31 -1.06
CA LYS A 55 1.68 21.62 -1.66
C LYS A 55 0.41 22.34 -1.23
N LYS A 56 0.50 23.11 -0.13
CA LYS A 56 -0.40 24.21 0.10
C LYS A 56 -0.39 24.96 -1.22
N SER A 57 -1.46 24.84 -1.99
CA SER A 57 -1.77 25.81 -3.03
C SER A 57 -1.90 27.13 -2.30
N ASP A 58 -0.80 27.87 -2.27
CA ASP A 58 -0.81 29.27 -1.92
C ASP A 58 -1.76 29.92 -2.92
N SER A 59 -2.97 30.19 -2.44
CA SER A 59 -3.91 31.01 -3.17
C SER A 59 -3.46 32.44 -2.88
N GLU A 60 -2.55 32.96 -3.70
CA GLU A 60 -2.30 34.41 -3.75
C GLU A 60 -3.62 35.09 -4.18
N PRO A 61 -4.24 35.95 -3.35
CA PRO A 61 -5.22 36.89 -3.85
C PRO A 61 -4.45 38.12 -4.33
N ALA A 62 -4.46 38.35 -5.63
CA ALA A 62 -4.07 39.64 -6.19
C ALA A 62 -5.14 40.69 -5.82
N ALA A 63 -4.74 41.75 -5.10
CA ALA A 63 -5.46 43.02 -5.02
C ALA A 63 -4.51 44.15 -4.61
#